data_AF-A0AAW2ZQJ0-F1
#
_entry.id   AF-A0AAW2ZQJ0-F1
#
_cell.length_a   1.000
_cell.length_b   1.000
_cell.length_c   1.000
_cell.angle_alpha   90.00
_cell.angle_beta   90.00
_cell.angle_gamma   90.00
#
_symmetry.space_group_name_H-M   'P 1'
#
loop_
_entity.id
_entity.type
_entity.pdbx_description
1 polymer ?
#
loop_
_entity_poly.entity_id
_entity_poly.type
_entity_poly.pdbx_seq_one_letter_code
_entity_poly.pdbx_strand_id
1 'polypeptide(L)'
;MMSMICRRTRNGSLFRSYSTASNDTKLIAQKLMSGNRGALSRAITLVESKLHNHYLMARQLLSEISNTRQNNTLNTVRIGISGPPGVGKSTFIEELGSQIISKGDKVAVLAVDPSSTITGGSILGDKTRMTELAGSEMAYVRPSPSG
;
A
#
# COMPACT_ATOMS: atom_id res chain seq x y z
N MET A 1 -6.63 26.80 -17.21
CA MET A 1 -5.92 28.07 -16.98
C MET A 1 -4.55 27.73 -16.42
N MET A 2 -3.52 27.77 -17.26
CA MET A 2 -2.13 27.45 -16.91
C MET A 2 -1.46 28.74 -16.43
N SER A 3 -0.87 28.77 -15.25
CA SER A 3 0.04 29.85 -14.84
C SER A 3 1.36 29.25 -14.39
N MET A 4 2.37 29.52 -15.19
CA MET A 4 3.76 29.11 -15.06
C MET A 4 4.53 30.31 -14.52
N ILE A 5 5.02 30.26 -13.29
CA ILE A 5 5.94 31.27 -12.76
C ILE A 5 7.37 30.77 -12.96
N CYS A 6 8.05 31.38 -13.94
CA CYS A 6 9.48 31.25 -14.19
C CYS A 6 10.25 32.09 -13.17
N ARG A 7 11.17 31.47 -12.42
CA ARG A 7 12.31 32.19 -11.82
C ARG A 7 13.61 31.50 -12.23
N ARG A 8 14.36 32.22 -13.04
CA ARG A 8 15.69 31.92 -13.55
C ARG A 8 16.69 32.06 -12.40
N THR A 9 17.27 30.96 -11.92
CA THR A 9 18.50 30.99 -11.12
C THR A 9 19.59 30.21 -11.85
N ARG A 10 20.73 30.87 -12.08
CA ARG A 10 21.97 30.25 -12.56
C ARG A 10 22.56 29.45 -11.38
N ASN A 11 22.09 28.22 -11.18
CA ASN A 11 22.81 27.09 -10.57
C ASN A 11 21.86 25.89 -10.46
N GLY A 12 22.11 24.87 -11.28
CA GLY A 12 21.21 23.76 -11.61
C GLY A 12 21.04 22.66 -10.55
N SER A 13 20.77 23.00 -9.29
CA SER A 13 20.52 22.00 -8.25
C SER A 13 19.03 21.70 -8.01
N LEU A 14 18.13 22.69 -8.09
CA LEU A 14 16.70 22.51 -7.75
C LEU A 14 15.85 21.84 -8.84
N PHE A 15 16.16 22.07 -10.12
CA PHE A 15 15.41 21.47 -11.24
C PHE A 15 15.74 19.97 -11.42
N ARG A 16 16.90 19.54 -10.91
CA ARG A 16 17.36 18.14 -10.96
C ARG A 16 16.66 17.26 -9.93
N SER A 17 16.32 17.80 -8.76
CA SER A 17 15.67 17.06 -7.68
C SER A 17 14.21 16.71 -7.98
N TYR A 18 13.49 17.57 -8.71
CA TYR A 18 12.07 17.35 -9.03
C TYR A 18 11.89 16.34 -10.19
N SER A 19 12.82 16.32 -11.15
CA SER A 19 12.78 15.40 -12.30
C SER A 19 13.22 13.97 -11.95
N THR A 20 14.09 13.80 -10.95
CA THR A 20 14.45 12.47 -10.43
C THR A 20 13.32 11.89 -9.59
N ALA A 21 12.72 12.68 -8.70
CA ALA A 21 11.62 12.24 -7.84
C ALA A 21 10.36 11.83 -8.64
N SER A 22 10.05 12.55 -9.72
CA SER A 22 8.93 12.20 -10.61
C SER A 22 9.19 10.91 -11.39
N ASN A 23 10.42 10.70 -11.87
CA ASN A 23 10.82 9.45 -12.54
C ASN A 23 10.78 8.25 -11.57
N ASP A 24 11.23 8.43 -10.33
CA ASP A 24 11.18 7.39 -9.30
C ASP A 24 9.73 6.99 -8.99
N THR A 25 8.84 7.97 -8.89
CA THR A 25 7.42 7.75 -8.63
C THR A 25 6.73 6.99 -9.77
N LYS A 26 7.05 7.35 -11.01
CA LYS A 26 6.56 6.65 -12.20
C LYS A 26 7.08 5.21 -12.28
N LEU A 27 8.34 4.97 -11.94
CA LEU A 27 8.93 3.63 -11.89
C LEU A 27 8.26 2.77 -10.81
N ILE A 28 7.96 3.34 -9.64
CA ILE A 28 7.21 2.65 -8.58
C ILE A 28 5.81 2.29 -9.10
N ALA A 29 5.11 3.23 -9.75
CA ALA A 29 3.78 2.99 -10.33
C ALA A 29 3.79 1.84 -11.35
N GLN A 30 4.77 1.80 -12.25
CA GLN A 30 4.92 0.72 -13.23
C GLN A 30 5.14 -0.64 -12.55
N LYS A 31 6.02 -0.71 -11.54
CA LYS A 31 6.26 -1.94 -10.77
C LYS A 31 5.03 -2.39 -9.97
N LEU A 32 4.21 -1.47 -9.48
CA LEU A 32 2.94 -1.80 -8.84
C LEU A 32 1.98 -2.45 -9.82
N MET A 33 1.86 -1.88 -11.02
CA MET A 33 0.99 -2.41 -12.06
C MET A 33 1.44 -3.78 -12.58
N SER A 34 2.74 -4.10 -12.50
CA SER A 34 3.25 -5.45 -12.79
C SER A 34 3.13 -6.44 -11.62
N GLY A 35 2.50 -6.06 -10.51
CA GLY A 35 2.28 -6.94 -9.35
C GLY A 35 3.49 -7.11 -8.43
N ASN A 36 4.49 -6.23 -8.49
CA ASN A 36 5.67 -6.35 -7.65
C ASN A 36 5.36 -6.08 -6.16
N ARG A 37 5.45 -7.12 -5.32
CA ARG A 37 5.17 -7.07 -3.87
C ARG A 37 6.07 -6.09 -3.10
N GLY A 38 7.35 -5.98 -3.51
CA GLY A 38 8.30 -5.05 -2.91
C GLY A 38 7.96 -3.60 -3.21
N ALA A 39 7.54 -3.31 -4.46
CA ALA A 39 7.04 -1.99 -4.84
C ALA A 39 5.76 -1.63 -4.08
N LEU A 40 4.84 -2.60 -3.88
CA LEU A 40 3.64 -2.42 -3.05
C LEU A 40 3.98 -2.01 -1.63
N SER A 41 4.87 -2.74 -0.98
CA SER A 41 5.28 -2.44 0.39
C SER A 41 5.93 -1.05 0.49
N ARG A 42 6.85 -0.70 -0.43
CA ARG A 42 7.47 0.64 -0.49
C ARG A 42 6.46 1.76 -0.74
N ALA A 43 5.50 1.53 -1.63
CA ALA A 43 4.47 2.51 -1.94
C ALA A 43 3.59 2.78 -0.71
N ILE A 44 3.21 1.74 0.03
CA ILE A 44 2.39 1.96 1.22
C ILE A 44 3.19 2.64 2.33
N THR A 45 4.47 2.27 2.54
CA THR A 45 5.36 3.00 3.47
C THR A 45 5.50 4.48 3.09
N LEU A 46 5.61 4.79 1.79
CA LEU A 46 5.67 6.17 1.31
C LEU A 46 4.37 6.94 1.64
N VAL A 47 3.21 6.30 1.48
CA VAL A 47 1.89 6.87 1.80
C VAL A 47 1.69 7.09 3.30
N GLU A 48 2.22 6.21 4.15
CA GLU A 48 2.08 6.31 5.61
C GLU A 48 3.11 7.23 6.29
N SER A 49 4.19 7.58 5.58
CA SER A 49 5.25 8.40 6.13
C SER A 49 4.74 9.80 6.54
N LYS A 50 5.16 10.26 7.72
CA LYS A 50 4.88 11.60 8.26
C LYS A 50 5.77 12.71 7.68
N LEU A 51 6.82 12.38 6.93
CA LEU A 51 7.74 13.36 6.32
C LEU A 51 7.06 14.17 5.21
N HIS A 52 7.22 15.50 5.23
CA HIS A 52 6.60 16.41 4.27
C HIS A 52 6.98 16.12 2.81
N ASN A 53 8.24 15.77 2.55
CA ASN A 53 8.70 15.42 1.19
C ASN A 53 8.04 14.14 0.67
N HIS A 54 7.81 13.16 1.54
CA HIS A 54 7.14 11.90 1.17
C HIS A 54 5.66 12.12 0.86
N TYR A 55 5.01 13.06 1.54
CA TYR A 55 3.61 13.40 1.25
C TYR A 55 3.42 13.89 -0.20
N LEU A 56 4.33 14.74 -0.69
CA LEU A 56 4.29 15.22 -2.08
C LEU A 56 4.50 14.07 -3.07
N MET A 57 5.48 13.20 -2.81
CA MET A 57 5.75 12.02 -3.64
C MET A 57 4.58 11.03 -3.61
N ALA A 58 3.97 10.79 -2.45
CA ALA A 58 2.81 9.91 -2.30
C ALA A 58 1.60 10.42 -3.10
N ARG A 59 1.33 11.73 -3.07
CA ARG A 59 0.28 12.34 -3.90
C ARG A 59 0.54 12.16 -5.39
N GLN A 60 1.78 12.38 -5.83
CA GLN A 60 2.17 12.13 -7.23
C GLN A 60 1.97 10.66 -7.60
N LEU A 61 2.40 9.72 -6.75
CA LEU A 61 2.26 8.28 -6.97
C LEU A 61 0.80 7.87 -7.13
N LEU A 62 -0.08 8.35 -6.23
CA LEU A 62 -1.51 8.05 -6.28
C LEU A 62 -2.18 8.61 -7.55
N SER A 63 -1.75 9.79 -8.01
CA SER A 63 -2.21 10.37 -9.28
C SER A 63 -1.80 9.50 -10.48
N GLU A 64 -0.54 9.09 -10.56
CA GLU A 64 -0.02 8.22 -11.63
C GLU A 64 -0.77 6.87 -11.68
N ILE A 65 -1.00 6.26 -10.52
CA ILE A 65 -1.76 5.02 -10.39
C ILE A 65 -3.20 5.21 -10.87
N SER A 66 -3.85 6.32 -10.48
CA SER A 66 -5.24 6.61 -10.85
C SER A 66 -5.39 6.81 -12.35
N ASN A 67 -4.49 7.56 -12.97
CA ASN A 67 -4.49 7.80 -14.42
C ASN A 67 -4.25 6.51 -15.20
N THR A 68 -3.33 5.66 -14.74
CA THR A 68 -3.06 4.35 -15.36
C THR A 68 -4.26 3.40 -15.22
N ARG A 69 -5.06 3.55 -14.16
CA ARG A 69 -6.20 2.68 -13.85
C ARG A 69 -7.50 3.06 -14.55
N GLN A 70 -7.67 4.28 -15.04
CA GLN A 70 -8.94 4.70 -15.69
C GLN A 70 -9.33 3.83 -16.90
N ASN A 71 -8.38 3.09 -17.48
CA ASN A 71 -8.64 2.16 -18.60
C ASN A 71 -8.91 0.70 -18.17
N ASN A 72 -8.81 0.37 -16.88
CA ASN A 72 -8.99 -0.98 -16.35
C ASN A 72 -9.99 -0.95 -15.18
N THR A 73 -11.23 -1.34 -15.43
CA THR A 73 -12.23 -1.53 -14.38
C THR A 73 -11.76 -2.67 -13.47
N LEU A 74 -11.22 -2.33 -12.30
CA LEU A 74 -10.84 -3.33 -11.32
C LEU A 74 -12.09 -3.85 -10.62
N ASN A 75 -12.47 -5.09 -10.95
CA ASN A 75 -13.43 -5.87 -10.18
C ASN A 75 -12.78 -6.29 -8.86
N THR A 76 -12.79 -5.41 -7.86
CA THR A 76 -12.29 -5.71 -6.51
C THR A 76 -13.41 -5.53 -5.49
N VAL A 77 -13.72 -6.60 -4.75
CA VAL A 77 -14.64 -6.56 -3.63
C VAL A 77 -13.90 -6.17 -2.36
N ARG A 78 -14.47 -5.25 -1.57
CA ARG A 78 -13.89 -4.80 -0.29
C ARG A 78 -14.83 -5.20 0.84
N ILE A 79 -14.32 -5.96 1.80
CA ILE A 79 -15.10 -6.50 2.92
C ILE A 79 -14.45 -6.04 4.23
N GLY A 80 -15.24 -5.45 5.12
CA GLY A 80 -14.83 -5.13 6.48
C GLY A 80 -15.23 -6.24 7.45
N ILE A 81 -14.30 -6.73 8.26
CA ILE A 81 -14.54 -7.77 9.27
C ILE A 81 -14.20 -7.18 10.64
N SER A 82 -15.13 -7.25 11.59
CA SER A 82 -14.99 -6.73 12.95
C SER A 82 -15.61 -7.68 13.97
N GLY A 83 -15.27 -7.52 15.24
CA GLY A 83 -15.74 -8.36 16.34
C GLY A 83 -14.82 -8.32 17.55
N PRO A 84 -15.26 -8.79 18.73
CA PRO A 84 -14.50 -8.73 19.97
C PRO A 84 -13.17 -9.51 19.89
N PRO A 85 -12.18 -9.22 20.75
CA PRO A 85 -10.97 -10.02 20.88
C PRO A 85 -11.32 -11.50 21.14
N GLY A 86 -10.59 -12.43 20.51
CA GLY A 86 -10.81 -13.87 20.73
C GLY A 86 -11.96 -14.52 19.95
N VAL A 87 -12.83 -13.78 19.25
CA VAL A 87 -13.97 -14.35 18.47
C VAL A 87 -13.57 -15.19 17.24
N GLY A 88 -12.27 -15.32 16.95
CA GLY A 88 -11.79 -16.11 15.82
C GLY A 88 -11.70 -15.36 14.48
N LYS A 89 -11.68 -14.02 14.46
CA LYS A 89 -11.58 -13.22 13.22
C LYS A 89 -10.42 -13.64 12.33
N SER A 90 -9.21 -13.80 12.89
CA SER A 90 -8.02 -14.16 12.12
C SER A 90 -8.16 -15.54 11.49
N THR A 91 -8.73 -16.51 12.22
CA THR A 91 -9.03 -17.86 11.70
C THR A 91 -10.05 -17.82 10.57
N PHE A 92 -11.11 -17.01 10.72
CA PHE A 92 -12.09 -16.82 9.65
C PHE A 92 -11.48 -16.17 8.40
N ILE A 93 -10.64 -15.14 8.58
CA ILE A 93 -9.96 -14.47 7.47
C ILE A 93 -8.99 -15.42 6.75
N GLU A 94 -8.26 -16.25 7.49
CA GLU A 94 -7.36 -17.28 6.92
C GLU A 94 -8.13 -18.24 6.03
N GLU A 95 -9.17 -18.89 6.59
CA GLU A 95 -9.97 -19.87 5.87
C GLU A 95 -10.68 -19.26 4.65
N LEU A 96 -11.31 -18.08 4.82
CA LEU A 96 -11.96 -17.38 3.71
C LEU A 96 -10.95 -17.01 2.62
N GLY A 97 -9.78 -16.52 3.00
CA GLY A 97 -8.73 -16.15 2.05
C GLY A 97 -8.20 -17.36 1.28
N SER A 98 -7.95 -18.48 1.96
CA SER A 98 -7.50 -19.73 1.33
C SER A 98 -8.53 -20.24 0.31
N GLN A 99 -9.83 -20.16 0.63
CA GLN A 99 -10.90 -20.53 -0.31
C GLN A 99 -11.02 -19.59 -1.52
N ILE A 100 -10.71 -18.31 -1.36
CA ILE A 100 -10.69 -17.37 -2.50
C ILE A 100 -9.48 -17.66 -3.40
N ILE A 101 -8.32 -17.93 -2.80
CA ILE A 101 -7.09 -18.29 -3.53
C ILE A 101 -7.28 -19.62 -4.27
N SER A 102 -7.94 -20.60 -3.66
CA SER A 102 -8.21 -21.89 -4.31
C SER A 102 -9.12 -21.76 -5.55
N LYS A 103 -9.88 -20.67 -5.66
CA LYS A 103 -10.69 -20.33 -6.85
C LYS A 103 -9.92 -19.56 -7.92
N GLY A 104 -8.64 -19.26 -7.68
CA GLY A 104 -7.75 -18.56 -8.60
C GLY A 104 -7.69 -17.04 -8.40
N ASP A 105 -8.39 -16.51 -7.40
CA ASP A 105 -8.42 -15.08 -7.10
C ASP A 105 -7.28 -14.65 -6.16
N LYS A 106 -6.97 -13.35 -6.15
CA LYS A 106 -5.97 -12.75 -5.26
C LYS A 106 -6.64 -12.08 -4.06
N VAL A 107 -6.03 -12.22 -2.89
CA VAL A 107 -6.55 -11.64 -1.63
C VAL A 107 -5.56 -10.65 -1.03
N ALA A 108 -6.07 -9.54 -0.51
CA ALA A 108 -5.29 -8.63 0.32
C ALA A 108 -5.98 -8.46 1.68
N VAL A 109 -5.23 -8.66 2.76
CA VAL A 109 -5.67 -8.48 4.13
C VAL A 109 -4.91 -7.31 4.73
N LEU A 110 -5.64 -6.26 5.10
CA LEU A 110 -5.10 -5.09 5.81
C LEU A 110 -5.67 -5.08 7.23
N ALA A 111 -4.82 -5.36 8.21
CA ALA A 111 -5.22 -5.26 9.60
C ALA A 111 -5.24 -3.77 10.02
N VAL A 112 -6.35 -3.36 10.64
CA VAL A 112 -6.51 -2.03 11.24
C VAL A 112 -6.94 -2.23 12.69
N ASP A 113 -6.02 -1.96 13.61
CA ASP A 113 -6.28 -2.09 15.06
C ASP A 113 -5.94 -0.76 15.75
N PRO A 114 -6.93 -0.02 16.29
CA PRO A 114 -6.68 1.22 17.01
C PRO A 114 -5.83 1.02 18.27
N SER A 115 -5.85 -0.17 18.88
CA SER A 115 -5.07 -0.49 20.08
C SER A 115 -3.57 -0.70 19.80
N SER A 116 -3.16 -0.77 18.53
CA SER A 116 -1.75 -0.92 18.14
C SER A 116 -0.87 0.24 18.60
N THR A 117 -1.44 1.43 18.76
CA THR A 117 -0.76 2.63 19.30
C THR A 117 -0.40 2.50 20.79
N ILE A 118 -1.16 1.72 21.55
CA ILE A 118 -0.97 1.54 23.00
C ILE A 118 -0.05 0.34 23.28
N THR A 119 -0.08 -0.69 22.44
CA THR A 119 0.64 -1.96 22.67
C THR A 119 1.93 -2.13 21.84
N GLY A 120 2.33 -1.12 21.06
CA GLY A 120 3.57 -1.17 20.27
C GLY A 120 3.48 -2.02 19.00
N GLY A 121 2.26 -2.30 18.53
CA GLY A 121 2.00 -3.00 17.27
C GLY A 121 1.89 -4.51 17.38
N SER A 122 0.75 -5.04 16.94
CA SER A 122 0.50 -6.47 16.71
C SER A 122 1.25 -6.99 15.46
N ILE A 123 2.54 -6.64 15.28
CA ILE A 123 3.35 -7.08 14.14
C ILE A 123 3.44 -8.61 14.12
N LEU A 124 3.62 -9.23 15.28
CA LEU A 124 3.68 -10.69 15.41
C LEU A 124 2.30 -11.33 15.58
N GLY A 125 1.36 -10.68 16.25
CA GLY A 125 0.07 -11.27 16.64
C GLY A 125 -0.80 -11.68 15.46
N ASP A 126 -0.86 -10.85 14.40
CA ASP A 126 -1.69 -11.16 13.22
C ASP A 126 -0.95 -12.04 12.21
N LYS A 127 0.36 -11.86 12.04
CA LYS A 127 1.16 -12.61 11.05
C LYS A 127 1.45 -14.05 11.46
N THR A 128 1.51 -14.34 12.77
CA THR A 128 1.66 -15.72 13.30
C THR A 128 0.34 -16.48 13.39
N ARG A 129 -0.80 -15.78 13.31
CA ARG A 129 -2.15 -16.38 13.32
C ARG A 129 -2.73 -16.66 11.95
N MET A 130 -2.11 -16.16 10.87
CA MET A 130 -2.52 -16.34 9.48
C MET A 130 -1.32 -16.81 8.65
N THR A 131 -0.78 -17.98 8.99
CA THR A 131 0.50 -18.48 8.47
C THR A 131 0.41 -18.87 7.00
N GLU A 132 -0.71 -19.46 6.58
CA GLU A 132 -0.91 -19.94 5.20
C GLU A 132 -1.06 -18.76 4.24
N LEU A 133 -1.90 -17.79 4.60
CA LEU A 133 -2.04 -16.55 3.84
C LEU A 133 -0.76 -15.71 3.84
N ALA A 134 -0.03 -15.64 4.95
CA ALA A 134 1.23 -14.89 4.97
C ALA A 134 2.30 -15.49 4.04
N GLY A 135 2.27 -16.80 3.81
CA GLY A 135 3.19 -17.53 2.93
C GLY A 135 2.81 -17.54 1.45
N SER A 136 1.53 -17.30 1.12
CA SER A 136 1.04 -17.37 -0.26
C SER A 136 1.46 -16.17 -1.12
N GLU A 137 1.94 -16.42 -2.34
CA GLU A 137 2.21 -15.37 -3.33
C GLU A 137 0.93 -14.67 -3.82
N MET A 138 -0.21 -15.38 -3.75
CA MET A 138 -1.54 -14.91 -4.13
C MET A 138 -2.23 -14.07 -3.04
N ALA A 139 -1.62 -13.99 -1.85
CA ALA A 139 -2.10 -13.21 -0.73
C ALA A 139 -1.13 -12.06 -0.39
N TYR A 140 -1.65 -10.90 -0.02
CA TYR A 140 -0.87 -9.82 0.59
C TYR A 140 -1.41 -9.49 1.97
N VAL A 141 -0.68 -9.86 3.01
CA VAL A 141 -1.05 -9.62 4.42
C VAL A 141 -0.20 -8.49 4.98
N ARG A 142 -0.86 -7.44 5.47
CA ARG A 142 -0.21 -6.29 6.08
C ARG A 142 -0.70 -6.08 7.51
N PRO A 143 0.19 -6.14 8.52
CA PRO A 143 -0.17 -5.90 9.91
C PRO A 143 -0.51 -4.43 10.14
N SER A 144 -1.22 -4.15 11.24
CA SER A 144 -1.51 -2.77 11.67
C SER A 144 -0.19 -2.01 11.89
N PRO A 145 -0.07 -0.76 11.40
CA PRO A 145 1.14 0.02 11.60
C PRO A 145 1.44 0.20 13.09
N SER A 146 2.71 0.06 13.43
CA SER A 146 3.28 0.39 14.74
C SER A 146 3.79 1.81 14.61
N GLY A 147 3.09 2.75 15.24
CA GLY A 147 3.31 4.19 15.06
C GLY A 147 4.68 4.68 15.51
#